data_AF-A0A9D8CCN5-F1
#
_entry.id   AF-A0A9D8CCN5-F1
#
_cell.length_a   1.000
_cell.length_b   1.000
_cell.length_c   1.000
_cell.angle_alpha   90.00
_cell.angle_beta   90.00
_cell.angle_gamma   90.00
#
_symmetry.space_group_name_H-M   'P 1'
#
loop_
_entity.id
_entity.type
_entity.pdbx_description
1 polymer ?
#
loop_
_entity_poly.entity_id
_entity_poly.type
_entity_poly.pdbx_seq_one_letter_code
_entity_poly.pdbx_strand_id
1 'polypeptide(L)'
;MPRWRTMACLSLIALALSVDVTSGATDRAEPSDEEIGAFAPRRASIKAMVARGFRPTGLEPIYPAQAKCPAISSPFAVMTRGDGSRRAAQFFAGYHGGIDIPVPEGTPVLAMADGVVIYKGEGGSIGGIGLILQHTPADTGLSAWTYTEYKHLMKVPDLEIGQRVRMGDTIALSGKTGTEGRHYGPAGHPHLHLSAFYSEQSGYVSQRFFVPTAGRWMDPLALWLGTLDSDALAALPTDRKRVLIAYVGADGRVNPAGSKIVWPLRCASR
;
A
#
# COMPACT_ATOMS: atom_id res chain seq x y z
N MET A 1 -21.13 52.17 -59.12
CA MET A 1 -22.02 52.22 -57.94
C MET A 1 -22.99 51.06 -58.08
N PRO A 2 -23.29 50.18 -57.08
CA PRO A 2 -23.32 50.34 -55.61
C PRO A 2 -22.46 49.30 -54.83
N ARG A 3 -21.93 49.64 -53.64
CA ARG A 3 -22.33 49.27 -52.25
C ARG A 3 -22.31 47.78 -51.84
N TRP A 4 -21.24 47.47 -51.10
CA TRP A 4 -21.02 46.58 -49.96
C TRP A 4 -22.24 45.86 -49.35
N ARG A 5 -22.10 44.54 -49.16
CA ARG A 5 -22.71 43.77 -48.08
C ARG A 5 -21.65 42.89 -47.44
N THR A 6 -21.51 43.06 -46.12
CA THR A 6 -20.65 42.28 -45.22
C THR A 6 -21.23 40.87 -45.04
N MET A 7 -20.36 39.86 -45.10
CA MET A 7 -20.66 38.50 -44.66
C MET A 7 -19.70 38.16 -43.52
N ALA A 8 -20.24 37.96 -42.33
CA ALA A 8 -19.50 37.56 -41.14
C ALA A 8 -19.08 36.09 -41.26
N CYS A 9 -17.79 35.82 -41.10
CA CYS A 9 -17.24 34.47 -41.05
C CYS A 9 -17.37 33.95 -39.61
N LEU A 10 -18.27 33.01 -39.38
CA LEU A 10 -18.38 32.27 -38.11
C LEU A 10 -17.32 31.15 -38.10
N SER A 11 -16.21 31.39 -37.41
CA SER A 11 -15.24 30.34 -37.09
C SER A 11 -15.73 29.54 -35.88
N LEU A 12 -16.10 28.28 -36.11
CA LEU A 12 -16.31 27.28 -35.06
C LEU A 12 -14.95 26.93 -34.45
N ILE A 13 -14.64 27.49 -33.28
CA ILE A 13 -13.53 27.05 -32.44
C ILE A 13 -14.01 25.80 -31.68
N ALA A 14 -13.48 24.63 -32.05
CA ALA A 14 -13.61 23.42 -31.25
C ALA A 14 -12.85 23.61 -29.94
N LEU A 15 -13.57 23.74 -28.83
CA LEU A 15 -13.01 23.80 -27.49
C LEU A 15 -12.50 22.40 -27.14
N ALA A 16 -11.20 22.17 -27.30
CA ALA A 16 -10.54 21.03 -26.70
C ALA A 16 -10.61 21.21 -25.17
N LEU A 17 -11.46 20.42 -24.51
CA LEU A 17 -11.47 20.29 -23.06
C LEU A 17 -10.17 19.59 -22.64
N SER A 18 -9.11 20.37 -22.43
CA SER A 18 -7.97 19.96 -21.61
C SER A 18 -8.48 19.83 -20.18
N VAL A 19 -8.70 18.59 -19.75
CA VAL A 19 -8.88 18.28 -18.33
C VAL A 19 -7.51 18.43 -17.70
N ASP A 20 -7.24 19.59 -17.12
CA ASP A 20 -6.09 19.79 -16.23
C ASP A 20 -6.25 18.84 -15.04
N VAL A 21 -5.44 17.77 -15.04
CA VAL A 21 -5.23 16.94 -13.85
C VAL A 21 -4.22 17.67 -12.96
N THR A 22 -4.66 18.77 -12.36
CA THR A 22 -3.92 19.44 -11.29
C THR A 22 -4.74 19.45 -10.01
N SER A 23 -4.09 19.05 -8.91
CA SER A 23 -4.51 19.10 -7.52
C SER A 23 -5.67 18.19 -7.08
N GLY A 24 -5.32 16.95 -6.71
CA GLY A 24 -6.11 16.12 -5.79
C GLY A 24 -5.87 16.44 -4.31
N ALA A 25 -5.45 17.66 -3.97
CA ALA A 25 -5.30 18.11 -2.59
C ALA A 25 -6.37 19.18 -2.30
N THR A 26 -7.59 18.73 -2.01
CA THR A 26 -8.64 19.62 -1.49
C THR A 26 -8.30 20.00 -0.05
N ASP A 27 -8.15 21.30 0.20
CA ASP A 27 -8.05 21.99 1.50
C ASP A 27 -8.34 21.12 2.74
N ARG A 28 -7.31 20.71 3.49
CA ARG A 28 -7.44 20.22 4.88
C ARG A 28 -6.21 20.54 5.71
N ALA A 29 -6.47 20.89 6.97
CA ALA A 29 -5.49 21.15 8.02
C ALA A 29 -4.40 20.09 8.05
N GLU A 30 -3.16 20.51 8.32
CA GLU A 30 -2.06 19.58 8.58
C GLU A 30 -2.49 18.55 9.64
N PRO A 31 -2.18 17.26 9.45
CA PRO A 31 -2.47 16.22 10.44
C PRO A 31 -1.85 16.62 11.76
N SER A 32 -2.57 16.40 12.86
CA SER A 32 -2.08 16.79 14.18
C SER A 32 -0.78 16.05 14.53
N ASP A 33 0.01 16.58 15.47
CA ASP A 33 1.20 15.88 15.98
C ASP A 33 0.87 14.48 16.53
N GLU A 34 -0.35 14.28 17.06
CA GLU A 34 -0.85 12.99 17.49
C GLU A 34 -1.10 12.04 16.30
N GLU A 35 -1.68 12.54 15.22
CA GLU A 35 -1.89 11.78 13.98
C GLU A 35 -0.56 11.41 13.32
N ILE A 36 0.36 12.35 13.16
CA ILE A 36 1.72 12.08 12.68
C ILE A 36 2.40 11.06 13.58
N GLY A 37 2.25 11.23 14.90
CA GLY A 37 2.74 10.32 15.91
C GLY A 37 2.29 8.89 15.66
N ALA A 38 1.01 8.64 15.38
CA ALA A 38 0.45 7.29 15.22
C ALA A 38 1.04 6.49 14.05
N PHE A 39 1.64 7.13 13.05
CA PHE A 39 2.23 6.49 11.86
C PHE A 39 3.75 6.60 11.80
N ALA A 40 4.37 7.36 12.70
CA ALA A 40 5.82 7.57 12.73
C ALA A 40 6.53 6.55 13.65
N PRO A 41 7.47 5.74 13.14
CA PRO A 41 8.01 4.58 13.85
C PRO A 41 8.67 4.91 15.18
N ARG A 42 9.30 6.09 15.32
CA ARG A 42 10.00 6.50 16.56
C ARG A 42 9.20 7.47 17.43
N ARG A 43 8.07 8.01 16.95
CA ARG A 43 7.27 9.01 17.66
C ARG A 43 5.97 8.42 18.22
N ALA A 44 5.49 7.31 17.65
CA ALA A 44 4.24 6.69 18.04
C ALA A 44 4.29 6.13 19.46
N SER A 45 3.33 6.52 20.30
CA SER A 45 3.00 5.73 21.48
C SER A 45 2.10 4.55 21.08
N ILE A 46 2.25 3.41 21.75
CA ILE A 46 1.37 2.25 21.50
C ILE A 46 -0.12 2.63 21.70
N LYS A 47 -0.43 3.53 22.64
CA LYS A 47 -1.78 4.04 22.88
C LYS A 47 -2.35 4.72 21.62
N ALA A 48 -1.59 5.61 21.00
CA ALA A 48 -2.01 6.31 19.79
C ALA A 48 -2.17 5.35 18.60
N MET A 49 -1.26 4.39 18.45
CA MET A 49 -1.35 3.37 17.40
C MET A 49 -2.61 2.51 17.57
N VAL A 50 -2.87 2.00 18.77
CA VAL A 50 -4.04 1.18 19.08
C VAL A 50 -5.34 1.96 18.86
N ALA A 51 -5.38 3.24 19.23
CA ALA A 51 -6.52 4.12 18.95
C ALA A 51 -6.82 4.28 17.45
N ARG A 52 -5.82 4.03 16.59
CA ARG A 52 -5.94 4.03 15.13
C ARG A 52 -6.03 2.63 14.52
N GLY A 53 -6.37 1.61 15.32
CA GLY A 53 -6.62 0.25 14.83
C GLY A 53 -5.38 -0.65 14.76
N PHE A 54 -4.24 -0.23 15.29
CA PHE A 54 -3.03 -1.05 15.30
C PHE A 54 -3.14 -2.16 16.36
N ARG A 55 -3.54 -3.36 15.95
CA ARG A 55 -3.56 -4.55 16.82
C ARG A 55 -3.55 -5.85 16.03
N PRO A 56 -3.13 -6.97 16.66
CA PRO A 56 -3.23 -8.28 16.04
C PRO A 56 -4.68 -8.62 15.68
N THR A 57 -4.91 -9.01 14.43
CA THR A 57 -6.20 -9.53 13.94
C THR A 57 -6.24 -11.07 14.03
N GLY A 58 -5.07 -11.71 13.90
CA GLY A 58 -4.93 -13.16 13.75
C GLY A 58 -5.34 -13.66 12.37
N LEU A 59 -5.42 -12.79 11.35
CA LEU A 59 -5.67 -13.21 9.98
C LEU A 59 -4.48 -14.00 9.43
N GLU A 60 -4.78 -15.03 8.64
CA GLU A 60 -3.79 -15.87 7.98
C GLU A 60 -4.17 -16.08 6.51
N PRO A 61 -3.21 -15.98 5.57
CA PRO A 61 -3.51 -16.23 4.17
C PRO A 61 -3.66 -17.73 3.92
N ILE A 62 -4.70 -18.10 3.17
CA ILE A 62 -4.79 -19.41 2.50
C ILE A 62 -4.17 -19.25 1.13
N TYR A 63 -3.03 -19.88 0.92
CA TYR A 63 -2.42 -19.96 -0.41
C TYR A 63 -3.18 -20.98 -1.28
N PRO A 64 -3.51 -20.63 -2.54
CA PRO A 64 -4.21 -21.51 -3.47
C PRO A 64 -3.49 -22.85 -3.66
N ALA A 65 -4.23 -23.96 -3.68
CA ALA A 65 -3.66 -25.31 -3.77
C ALA A 65 -2.92 -25.59 -5.10
N GLN A 66 -3.28 -24.87 -6.17
CA GLN A 66 -2.70 -24.97 -7.50
C GLN A 66 -1.52 -24.02 -7.74
N ALA A 67 -1.17 -23.18 -6.75
CA ALA A 67 -0.13 -22.18 -6.90
C ALA A 67 0.83 -22.14 -5.69
N LYS A 68 2.09 -21.81 -5.94
CA LYS A 68 3.11 -21.59 -4.93
C LYS A 68 3.40 -20.09 -4.87
N CYS A 69 2.71 -19.41 -3.96
CA CYS A 69 2.93 -18.01 -3.67
C CYS A 69 4.03 -17.83 -2.61
N PRO A 70 4.86 -16.77 -2.69
CA PRO A 70 5.73 -16.37 -1.59
C PRO A 70 4.91 -16.10 -0.33
N ALA A 71 5.34 -16.66 0.80
CA ALA A 71 4.56 -16.67 2.03
C ALA A 71 5.02 -15.63 3.05
N ILE A 72 4.08 -15.10 3.82
CA ILE A 72 4.34 -14.24 4.98
C ILE A 72 5.20 -15.00 5.99
N SER A 73 6.29 -14.38 6.46
CA SER A 73 7.09 -14.86 7.60
C SER A 73 6.89 -14.04 8.87
N SER A 74 6.48 -12.77 8.74
CA SER A 74 6.11 -11.92 9.87
C SER A 74 4.76 -11.26 9.66
N PRO A 75 3.73 -11.65 10.43
CA PRO A 75 2.38 -11.06 10.33
C PRO A 75 2.30 -9.60 10.81
N PHE A 76 1.12 -9.00 10.64
CA PHE A 76 0.79 -7.67 11.13
C PHE A 76 0.66 -7.63 12.65
N ALA A 77 1.14 -6.52 13.24
CA ALA A 77 1.04 -6.21 14.66
C ALA A 77 1.56 -7.30 15.60
N VAL A 78 2.51 -8.13 15.18
CA VAL A 78 3.24 -9.06 16.07
C VAL A 78 4.52 -8.44 16.60
N MET A 79 4.99 -8.88 17.76
CA MET A 79 6.23 -8.38 18.38
C MET A 79 7.49 -9.17 18.00
N THR A 80 7.32 -10.31 17.35
CA THR A 80 8.40 -11.19 16.92
C THR A 80 8.67 -11.04 15.43
N ARG A 81 9.87 -11.41 15.00
CA ARG A 81 10.21 -11.63 13.59
C ARG A 81 9.93 -13.08 13.21
N GLY A 82 10.08 -13.42 11.94
CA GLY A 82 9.91 -14.79 11.44
C GLY A 82 10.89 -15.82 12.05
N ASP A 83 12.01 -15.37 12.61
CA ASP A 83 12.97 -16.21 13.35
C ASP A 83 12.68 -16.32 14.86
N GLY A 84 11.56 -15.73 15.32
CA GLY A 84 11.17 -15.70 16.74
C GLY A 84 11.84 -14.62 17.59
N SER A 85 12.81 -13.89 17.05
CA SER A 85 13.47 -12.80 17.79
C SER A 85 12.52 -11.62 18.03
N ARG A 86 12.71 -10.91 19.15
CA ARG A 86 11.90 -9.71 19.47
C ARG A 86 12.31 -8.51 18.64
N ARG A 87 11.31 -7.77 18.14
CA ARG A 87 11.50 -6.50 17.44
C ARG A 87 11.98 -5.41 18.40
N ALA A 88 12.73 -4.46 17.85
CA ALA A 88 13.36 -3.42 18.65
C ALA A 88 12.30 -2.40 19.11
N ALA A 89 12.17 -2.21 20.42
CA ALA A 89 11.09 -1.42 21.01
C ALA A 89 11.10 0.06 20.58
N GLN A 90 12.24 0.59 20.13
CA GLN A 90 12.33 1.95 19.62
C GLN A 90 11.58 2.21 18.29
N PHE A 91 11.08 1.15 17.62
CA PHE A 91 10.27 1.26 16.41
C PHE A 91 8.89 0.65 16.65
N PHE A 92 7.82 1.44 16.50
CA PHE A 92 6.43 1.02 16.66
C PHE A 92 6.17 0.26 17.98
N ALA A 93 6.83 0.67 19.07
CA ALA A 93 6.79 -0.01 20.36
C ALA A 93 7.14 -1.51 20.31
N GLY A 94 7.95 -1.93 19.33
CA GLY A 94 8.33 -3.31 19.12
C GLY A 94 7.31 -4.14 18.36
N TYR A 95 6.30 -3.53 17.74
CA TYR A 95 5.35 -4.23 16.90
C TYR A 95 5.64 -4.09 15.41
N HIS A 96 5.12 -5.03 14.63
CA HIS A 96 5.28 -5.04 13.19
C HIS A 96 4.21 -4.23 12.46
N GLY A 97 4.62 -3.16 11.76
CA GLY A 97 3.70 -2.25 11.04
C GLY A 97 3.21 -2.73 9.68
N GLY A 98 3.26 -4.03 9.40
CA GLY A 98 2.90 -4.57 8.09
C GLY A 98 3.04 -6.08 8.07
N ILE A 99 3.25 -6.64 6.89
CA ILE A 99 3.63 -8.05 6.72
C ILE A 99 4.99 -8.12 6.00
N ASP A 100 5.82 -9.09 6.40
CA ASP A 100 7.11 -9.35 5.75
C ASP A 100 6.99 -10.63 4.94
N ILE A 101 7.34 -10.56 3.65
CA ILE A 101 7.32 -11.68 2.71
C ILE A 101 8.75 -11.88 2.19
N PRO A 102 9.49 -12.90 2.66
CA PRO A 102 10.85 -13.15 2.22
C PRO A 102 10.89 -13.53 0.75
N VAL A 103 11.65 -12.78 -0.04
CA VAL A 103 11.88 -13.03 -1.46
C VAL A 103 13.29 -12.57 -1.84
N PRO A 104 13.93 -13.18 -2.84
CA PRO A 104 15.21 -12.69 -3.36
C PRO A 104 15.11 -11.22 -3.80
N GLU A 105 16.20 -10.48 -3.69
CA GLU A 105 16.30 -9.15 -4.32
C GLU A 105 16.08 -9.26 -5.82
N GLY A 106 15.44 -8.25 -6.42
CA GLY A 106 15.10 -8.24 -7.84
C GLY A 106 13.79 -8.96 -8.17
N THR A 107 13.06 -9.50 -7.19
CA THR A 107 11.75 -10.12 -7.45
C THR A 107 10.75 -9.03 -7.84
N PRO A 108 10.01 -9.19 -8.97
CA PRO A 108 8.96 -8.24 -9.37
C PRO A 108 7.88 -8.09 -8.30
N VAL A 109 7.66 -6.85 -7.85
CA VAL A 109 6.57 -6.47 -6.94
C VAL A 109 5.43 -5.91 -7.78
N LEU A 110 4.24 -6.44 -7.56
CA LEU A 110 3.02 -6.09 -8.29
C LEU A 110 2.20 -5.07 -7.53
N ALA A 111 1.52 -4.18 -8.27
CA ALA A 111 0.41 -3.42 -7.71
C ALA A 111 -0.70 -4.37 -7.28
N MET A 112 -1.03 -4.37 -5.98
CA MET A 112 -2.07 -5.23 -5.44
C MET A 112 -3.46 -4.88 -5.98
N ALA A 113 -3.70 -3.62 -6.30
CA ALA A 113 -4.94 -3.12 -6.89
C ALA A 113 -4.60 -1.96 -7.83
N ASP A 114 -5.56 -1.58 -8.66
CA ASP A 114 -5.54 -0.31 -9.38
C ASP A 114 -5.29 0.85 -8.42
N GLY A 115 -4.51 1.86 -8.83
CA GLY A 115 -4.23 2.97 -7.93
C GLY A 115 -3.36 4.05 -8.53
N VAL A 116 -3.05 5.05 -7.73
CA VAL A 116 -2.21 6.20 -8.09
C VAL A 116 -0.97 6.22 -7.20
N VAL A 117 0.19 6.46 -7.81
CA VAL A 117 1.46 6.63 -7.10
C VAL A 117 1.43 7.96 -6.34
N ILE A 118 1.50 7.91 -5.01
CA ILE A 118 1.44 9.12 -4.16
C ILE A 118 2.76 9.41 -3.40
N TYR A 119 3.67 8.44 -3.40
CA TYR A 119 5.02 8.59 -2.86
C TYR A 119 5.96 7.58 -3.51
N LYS A 120 7.20 7.99 -3.78
CA LYS A 120 8.34 7.11 -4.05
C LYS A 120 9.60 7.79 -3.53
N GLY A 121 10.52 7.03 -2.94
CA GLY A 121 11.78 7.61 -2.48
C GLY A 121 12.46 6.80 -1.39
N GLU A 122 13.57 7.37 -0.90
CA GLU A 122 14.32 6.87 0.25
C GLU A 122 14.17 7.85 1.42
N GLY A 123 14.13 7.32 2.65
CA GLY A 123 14.18 8.11 3.88
C GLY A 123 12.83 8.30 4.57
N GLY A 124 12.79 9.17 5.58
CA GLY A 124 11.59 9.36 6.42
C GLY A 124 11.24 8.14 7.29
N SER A 125 9.94 7.92 7.54
CA SER A 125 9.41 6.73 8.23
C SER A 125 9.47 5.44 7.41
N ILE A 126 9.86 5.51 6.14
CA ILE A 126 9.83 4.40 5.19
C ILE A 126 10.83 3.30 5.56
N GLY A 127 11.96 3.65 6.20
CA GLY A 127 12.92 2.65 6.68
C GLY A 127 13.69 1.93 5.56
N GLY A 128 14.00 2.64 4.48
CA GLY A 128 14.65 2.13 3.26
C GLY A 128 14.12 2.90 2.06
N ILE A 129 14.12 2.25 0.89
CA ILE A 129 13.41 2.75 -0.30
C ILE A 129 11.99 2.19 -0.28
N GLY A 130 11.01 3.03 -0.61
CA GLY A 130 9.62 2.62 -0.70
C GLY A 130 8.80 3.36 -1.75
N LEU A 131 7.60 2.83 -1.94
CA LEU A 131 6.56 3.27 -2.87
C LEU A 131 5.21 3.19 -2.15
N ILE A 132 4.35 4.19 -2.33
CA ILE A 132 2.99 4.17 -1.78
C ILE A 132 2.00 4.40 -2.90
N LEU A 133 1.01 3.52 -2.97
CA LEU A 133 -0.14 3.65 -3.85
C LEU A 133 -1.37 4.03 -3.02
N GLN A 134 -2.14 4.98 -3.54
CA GLN A 134 -3.50 5.27 -3.07
C GLN A 134 -4.49 4.57 -3.99
N HIS A 135 -5.51 3.96 -3.39
CA HIS A 135 -6.58 3.27 -4.09
C HIS A 135 -7.93 3.86 -3.68
N THR A 136 -8.76 4.15 -4.66
CA THR A 136 -10.15 4.56 -4.43
C THR A 136 -10.99 3.36 -3.95
N PRO A 137 -12.16 3.60 -3.32
CA PRO A 137 -13.15 2.56 -3.07
C PRO A 137 -13.49 1.72 -4.32
N ALA A 138 -13.56 2.36 -5.49
CA ALA A 138 -13.88 1.67 -6.75
C ALA A 138 -12.76 0.72 -7.21
N ASP A 139 -11.50 1.12 -7.01
CA ASP A 139 -10.31 0.36 -7.40
C ASP A 139 -10.23 -0.96 -6.64
N THR A 140 -10.51 -0.95 -5.33
CA THR A 140 -10.46 -2.13 -4.47
C THR A 140 -11.80 -2.86 -4.34
N GLY A 141 -12.91 -2.16 -4.58
CA GLY A 141 -14.25 -2.66 -4.26
C GLY A 141 -14.61 -2.58 -2.77
N LEU A 142 -13.85 -1.82 -1.98
CA LEU A 142 -14.06 -1.63 -0.54
C LEU A 142 -14.83 -0.33 -0.27
N SER A 143 -15.23 -0.10 0.98
CA SER A 143 -16.02 1.08 1.36
C SER A 143 -15.20 2.36 1.56
N ALA A 144 -13.87 2.25 1.64
CA ALA A 144 -12.98 3.34 2.04
C ALA A 144 -11.79 3.49 1.08
N TRP A 145 -11.12 4.65 1.15
CA TRP A 145 -9.82 4.82 0.52
C TRP A 145 -8.81 3.93 1.23
N THR A 146 -7.98 3.26 0.45
CA THR A 146 -6.92 2.42 0.99
C THR A 146 -5.57 2.83 0.44
N TYR A 147 -4.53 2.52 1.18
CA TYR A 147 -3.16 2.87 0.85
C TYR A 147 -2.30 1.64 1.06
N THR A 148 -1.49 1.28 0.06
CA THR A 148 -0.50 0.20 0.16
C THR A 148 0.89 0.77 0.06
N GLU A 149 1.74 0.43 1.04
CA GLU A 149 3.12 0.88 1.13
C GLU A 149 4.05 -0.30 0.99
N TYR A 150 4.93 -0.25 -0.02
CA TYR A 150 5.89 -1.28 -0.38
C TYR A 150 7.28 -0.78 -0.01
N LYS A 151 8.00 -1.55 0.82
CA LYS A 151 9.30 -1.16 1.40
C LYS A 151 10.43 -2.12 1.06
N HIS A 152 11.63 -1.68 1.42
CA HIS A 152 12.89 -2.38 1.22
C HIS A 152 13.19 -2.62 -0.27
N LEU A 153 12.66 -1.76 -1.15
CA LEU A 153 12.80 -1.91 -2.59
C LEU A 153 14.28 -1.77 -2.99
N MET A 154 14.68 -2.45 -4.08
CA MET A 154 16.08 -2.44 -4.56
C MET A 154 16.53 -1.05 -5.01
N LYS A 155 15.62 -0.27 -5.60
CA LYS A 155 15.87 1.11 -6.07
C LYS A 155 14.56 1.88 -6.11
N VAL A 156 14.64 3.22 -6.15
CA VAL A 156 13.46 4.06 -6.35
C VAL A 156 12.82 3.69 -7.70
N PRO A 157 11.53 3.33 -7.76
CA PRO A 157 10.89 2.98 -9.01
C PRO A 157 10.88 4.12 -10.02
N ASP A 158 10.97 3.75 -11.30
CA ASP A 158 10.81 4.67 -12.43
C ASP A 158 9.32 4.88 -12.75
N LEU A 159 8.60 5.40 -11.76
CA LEU A 159 7.19 5.79 -11.84
C LEU A 159 7.08 7.27 -11.49
N GLU A 160 6.07 7.97 -11.98
CA GLU A 160 5.83 9.37 -11.63
C GLU A 160 4.85 9.50 -10.46
N ILE A 161 5.03 10.51 -9.60
CA ILE A 161 3.98 10.85 -8.62
C ILE A 161 2.76 11.33 -9.42
N GLY A 162 1.58 10.78 -9.10
CA GLY A 162 0.35 10.99 -9.86
C GLY A 162 0.12 9.95 -10.97
N GLN A 163 1.10 9.09 -11.27
CA GLN A 163 0.92 8.03 -12.26
C GLN A 163 -0.12 7.02 -11.80
N ARG A 164 -1.09 6.72 -12.68
CA ARG A 164 -2.02 5.60 -12.51
C ARG A 164 -1.32 4.28 -12.87
N VAL A 165 -1.44 3.30 -11.99
CA VAL A 165 -1.00 1.91 -12.21
C VAL A 165 -2.20 0.98 -12.17
N ARG A 166 -2.12 -0.14 -12.88
CA ARG A 166 -3.16 -1.18 -12.89
C ARG A 166 -2.78 -2.32 -11.96
N MET A 167 -3.80 -2.97 -11.41
CA MET A 167 -3.62 -4.21 -10.67
C MET A 167 -2.79 -5.22 -11.48
N GLY A 168 -1.75 -5.78 -10.85
CA GLY A 168 -0.85 -6.76 -11.48
C GLY A 168 0.30 -6.15 -12.30
N ASP A 169 0.35 -4.83 -12.50
CA ASP A 169 1.51 -4.16 -13.09
C ASP A 169 2.72 -4.35 -12.17
N THR A 170 3.90 -4.56 -12.77
CA THR A 170 5.15 -4.54 -12.00
C THR A 170 5.51 -3.09 -11.69
N ILE A 171 5.48 -2.74 -10.40
CA ILE A 171 5.68 -1.35 -9.93
C ILE A 171 7.04 -1.14 -9.28
N ALA A 172 7.73 -2.21 -8.89
CA ALA A 172 9.04 -2.15 -8.28
C ALA A 172 9.74 -3.52 -8.34
N LEU A 173 10.98 -3.55 -7.85
CA LEU A 173 11.71 -4.79 -7.55
C LEU A 173 11.96 -4.85 -6.04
N SER A 174 11.75 -6.01 -5.44
CA SER A 174 12.10 -6.26 -4.04
C SER A 174 13.60 -6.06 -3.83
N GLY A 175 13.99 -5.71 -2.62
CA GLY A 175 15.39 -5.55 -2.25
C GLY A 175 15.57 -5.82 -0.77
N LYS A 176 16.54 -5.13 -0.18
CA LYS A 176 16.83 -5.19 1.26
C LYS A 176 17.17 -3.82 1.85
N THR A 177 16.89 -2.74 1.14
CA THR A 177 17.31 -1.39 1.55
C THR A 177 16.76 -1.04 2.93
N GLY A 178 17.61 -0.48 3.78
CA GLY A 178 17.25 -0.14 5.16
C GLY A 178 17.19 -1.31 6.13
N THR A 179 17.52 -2.54 5.72
CA THR A 179 17.64 -3.71 6.60
C THR A 179 19.08 -4.01 7.03
N GLU A 180 20.06 -3.55 6.25
CA GLU A 180 21.50 -3.74 6.48
C GLU A 180 21.97 -2.97 7.72
N GLY A 181 22.94 -3.53 8.44
CA GLY A 181 23.48 -2.93 9.67
C GLY A 181 22.49 -2.88 10.83
N ARG A 182 21.31 -3.51 10.68
CA ARG A 182 20.30 -3.65 11.74
C ARG A 182 20.34 -5.07 12.31
N HIS A 183 19.16 -5.60 12.64
CA HIS A 183 19.01 -6.93 13.21
C HIS A 183 19.64 -8.04 12.36
N TYR A 184 19.58 -7.92 11.03
CA TYR A 184 20.11 -8.91 10.09
C TYR A 184 21.61 -8.79 9.80
N GLY A 185 22.31 -7.95 10.57
CA GLY A 185 23.74 -7.74 10.40
C GLY A 185 24.09 -6.98 9.10
N PRO A 186 25.38 -6.98 8.70
CA PRO A 186 25.86 -6.16 7.59
C PRO A 186 25.32 -6.58 6.22
N ALA A 187 24.91 -7.84 6.06
CA ALA A 187 24.39 -8.36 4.80
C ALA A 187 22.93 -7.96 4.52
N GLY A 188 22.18 -7.54 5.55
CA GLY A 188 20.75 -7.28 5.48
C GLY A 188 19.91 -8.54 5.28
N HIS A 189 18.61 -8.36 5.04
CA HIS A 189 17.69 -9.45 4.74
C HIS A 189 16.71 -9.03 3.64
N PRO A 190 16.75 -9.69 2.47
CA PRO A 190 15.85 -9.35 1.38
C PRO A 190 14.43 -9.86 1.63
N HIS A 191 13.48 -8.93 1.59
CA HIS A 191 12.06 -9.20 1.75
C HIS A 191 11.24 -8.02 1.24
N LEU A 192 9.98 -8.27 0.90
CA LEU A 192 8.99 -7.21 0.76
C LEU A 192 8.36 -6.96 2.12
N HIS A 193 8.44 -5.74 2.63
CA HIS A 193 7.59 -5.27 3.72
C HIS A 193 6.40 -4.51 3.12
N LEU A 194 5.19 -4.96 3.45
CA LEU A 194 3.94 -4.37 2.98
C LEU A 194 3.15 -3.84 4.17
N SER A 195 2.95 -2.52 4.21
CA SER A 195 2.02 -1.86 5.15
C SER A 195 0.75 -1.48 4.41
N ALA A 196 -0.36 -1.45 5.13
CA ALA A 196 -1.64 -1.02 4.58
C ALA A 196 -2.41 -0.14 5.56
N PHE A 197 -3.12 0.84 5.00
CA PHE A 197 -3.87 1.83 5.76
C PHE A 197 -5.20 2.10 5.06
N TYR A 198 -6.17 2.63 5.79
CA TYR A 198 -7.41 3.11 5.21
C TYR A 198 -7.88 4.43 5.81
N SER A 199 -8.72 5.15 5.07
CA SER A 199 -9.41 6.34 5.51
C SER A 199 -10.72 6.50 4.75
N GLU A 200 -11.73 7.05 5.42
CA GLU A 200 -12.96 7.51 4.75
C GLU A 200 -12.70 8.73 3.85
N GLN A 201 -11.50 9.32 3.94
CA GLN A 201 -11.08 10.50 3.20
C GLN A 201 -9.92 10.19 2.25
N SER A 202 -9.89 10.89 1.11
CA SER A 202 -8.79 10.83 0.14
C SER A 202 -7.55 11.63 0.53
N GLY A 203 -7.64 12.46 1.56
CA GLY A 203 -6.54 13.35 1.97
C GLY A 203 -5.38 12.58 2.62
N TYR A 204 -4.16 13.05 2.38
CA TYR A 204 -2.95 12.55 3.02
C TYR A 204 -1.84 13.62 3.02
N VAL A 205 -0.83 13.41 3.87
CA VAL A 205 0.49 14.08 3.79
C VAL A 205 1.52 13.04 3.37
N SER A 206 2.38 13.35 2.40
CA SER A 206 3.41 12.41 1.89
C SER A 206 4.80 13.02 1.65
N GLN A 207 5.11 14.20 2.19
CA GLN A 207 6.41 14.84 1.98
C GLN A 207 7.55 14.13 2.75
N ARG A 208 7.52 14.20 4.09
CA ARG A 208 8.55 13.62 4.97
C ARG A 208 8.11 12.34 5.69
N PHE A 209 6.81 12.23 5.92
CA PHE A 209 6.13 11.09 6.47
C PHE A 209 4.86 10.87 5.66
N PHE A 210 4.45 9.61 5.50
CA PHE A 210 3.14 9.30 4.98
C PHE A 210 2.13 9.20 6.12
N VAL A 211 1.07 10.01 6.05
CA VAL A 211 -0.03 10.02 7.02
C VAL A 211 -1.34 10.22 6.25
N PRO A 212 -2.23 9.23 6.19
CA PRO A 212 -3.59 9.45 5.68
C PRO A 212 -4.36 10.36 6.65
N THR A 213 -5.09 11.34 6.13
CA THR A 213 -5.95 12.20 6.96
C THR A 213 -7.01 11.33 7.65
N ALA A 214 -7.14 11.46 8.96
CA ALA A 214 -7.98 10.60 9.79
C ALA A 214 -7.72 9.09 9.56
N GLY A 215 -6.51 8.73 9.12
CA GLY A 215 -6.15 7.38 8.72
C GLY A 215 -6.21 6.39 9.88
N ARG A 216 -6.32 5.12 9.51
CA ARG A 216 -6.28 3.97 10.41
C ARG A 216 -5.31 2.93 9.85
N TRP A 217 -4.62 2.27 10.77
CA TRP A 217 -3.86 1.06 10.46
C TRP A 217 -4.81 -0.08 10.12
N MET A 218 -4.39 -0.95 9.20
CA MET A 218 -5.08 -2.21 8.98
C MET A 218 -4.08 -3.33 8.69
N ASP A 219 -4.52 -4.55 8.98
CA ASP A 219 -3.85 -5.74 8.46
C ASP A 219 -3.96 -5.76 6.93
N PRO A 220 -2.85 -5.89 6.17
CA PRO A 220 -2.91 -5.99 4.72
C PRO A 220 -3.82 -7.10 4.19
N LEU A 221 -4.04 -8.18 4.95
CA LEU A 221 -4.97 -9.25 4.57
C LEU A 221 -6.45 -8.82 4.64
N ALA A 222 -6.77 -7.74 5.35
CA ALA A 222 -8.12 -7.19 5.40
C ALA A 222 -8.62 -6.71 4.04
N LEU A 223 -7.70 -6.44 3.09
CA LEU A 223 -8.05 -6.04 1.72
C LEU A 223 -8.97 -7.06 1.01
N TRP A 224 -8.85 -8.35 1.31
CA TRP A 224 -9.72 -9.38 0.72
C TRP A 224 -11.04 -9.60 1.48
N LEU A 225 -11.29 -8.82 2.53
CA LEU A 225 -12.45 -8.97 3.39
C LEU A 225 -13.37 -7.74 3.28
N GLY A 226 -14.64 -7.91 3.62
CA GLY A 226 -15.63 -6.83 3.57
C GLY A 226 -15.50 -5.79 4.70
N THR A 227 -14.63 -6.02 5.68
CA THR A 227 -14.38 -5.09 6.80
C THR A 227 -12.89 -4.81 6.94
N LEU A 228 -12.55 -3.55 7.20
CA LEU A 228 -11.18 -3.06 7.41
C LEU A 228 -10.88 -2.79 8.90
N ASP A 229 -11.89 -2.87 9.76
CA ASP A 229 -11.74 -2.56 11.18
C ASP A 229 -11.06 -3.72 11.93
N SER A 230 -9.87 -3.45 12.49
CA SER A 230 -9.07 -4.44 13.19
C SER A 230 -9.76 -5.07 14.40
N ASP A 231 -10.68 -4.39 15.08
CA ASP A 231 -11.40 -4.94 16.23
C ASP A 231 -12.43 -5.97 15.77
N ALA A 232 -13.19 -5.64 14.73
CA ALA A 232 -14.11 -6.56 14.09
C ALA A 232 -13.38 -7.79 13.52
N LEU A 233 -12.21 -7.59 12.89
CA LEU A 233 -11.38 -8.67 12.37
C LEU A 233 -10.81 -9.57 13.48
N ALA A 234 -10.33 -8.97 14.58
CA ALA A 234 -9.82 -9.72 15.72
C ALA A 234 -10.89 -10.59 16.38
N ALA A 235 -12.15 -10.12 16.39
CA ALA A 235 -13.31 -10.82 16.92
C ALA A 235 -13.88 -11.92 16.02
N LEU A 236 -13.36 -12.10 14.79
CA LEU A 236 -13.80 -13.18 13.91
C LEU A 236 -13.52 -14.56 14.54
N PRO A 237 -14.42 -15.54 14.35
CA PRO A 237 -14.13 -16.93 14.70
C PRO A 237 -12.98 -17.48 13.85
N THR A 238 -12.24 -18.46 14.37
CA THR A 238 -10.98 -18.98 13.79
C THR A 238 -11.11 -19.43 12.34
N ASP A 239 -12.23 -20.06 11.99
CA ASP A 239 -12.53 -20.52 10.63
C ASP A 239 -12.64 -19.35 9.63
N ARG A 240 -13.08 -18.17 10.08
CA ARG A 240 -13.18 -16.95 9.27
C ARG A 240 -11.92 -16.08 9.30
N LYS A 241 -10.88 -16.44 10.07
CA LYS A 241 -9.59 -15.75 10.04
C LYS A 241 -8.70 -16.15 8.87
N ARG A 242 -9.08 -17.22 8.16
CA ARG A 242 -8.32 -17.72 7.02
C ARG A 242 -8.78 -17.03 5.73
N VAL A 243 -7.88 -16.28 5.11
CA VAL A 243 -8.18 -15.38 3.99
C VAL A 243 -7.68 -15.98 2.68
N LEU A 244 -8.58 -16.37 1.78
CA LEU A 244 -8.19 -16.84 0.45
C LEU A 244 -7.69 -15.65 -0.38
N ILE A 245 -6.41 -15.67 -0.74
CA ILE A 245 -5.83 -14.60 -1.54
C ILE A 245 -6.04 -14.85 -3.03
N ALA A 246 -6.49 -13.81 -3.73
CA ALA A 246 -6.39 -13.76 -5.18
C ALA A 246 -4.95 -13.43 -5.59
N TYR A 247 -4.52 -13.88 -6.77
CA TYR A 247 -3.11 -13.80 -7.17
C TYR A 247 -2.94 -13.71 -8.68
N VAL A 248 -1.75 -13.29 -9.10
CA VAL A 248 -1.30 -13.38 -10.49
C VAL A 248 -0.44 -14.62 -10.66
N GLY A 249 -0.82 -15.50 -11.58
CA GLY A 249 -0.08 -16.71 -11.91
C GLY A 249 1.20 -16.44 -12.71
N ALA A 250 1.99 -17.49 -12.91
CA ALA A 250 3.19 -17.46 -13.76
C ALA A 250 2.86 -17.12 -15.23
N ASP A 251 1.64 -17.44 -15.67
CA ASP A 251 1.08 -17.11 -16.98
C ASP A 251 0.59 -15.66 -17.09
N GLY A 252 0.68 -14.87 -16.02
CA GLY A 252 0.20 -13.50 -15.97
C GLY A 252 -1.30 -13.34 -15.73
N ARG A 253 -2.05 -14.44 -15.55
CA ARG A 253 -3.50 -14.37 -15.34
C ARG A 253 -3.83 -14.12 -13.88
N VAL A 254 -4.87 -13.31 -13.66
CA VAL A 254 -5.47 -13.08 -12.35
C VAL A 254 -6.37 -14.25 -11.97
N ASN A 255 -6.22 -14.75 -10.75
CA ASN A 255 -6.94 -15.91 -10.23
C ASN A 255 -7.54 -15.60 -8.84
N PRO A 256 -8.86 -15.72 -8.65
CA PRO A 256 -9.88 -15.94 -9.69
C PRO A 256 -9.99 -14.74 -10.64
N ALA A 257 -10.48 -14.96 -11.86
CA ALA A 257 -10.74 -13.86 -12.79
C ALA A 257 -11.73 -12.84 -12.20
N GLY A 258 -11.52 -11.55 -12.49
CA GLY A 258 -12.38 -10.48 -11.99
C GLY A 258 -12.06 -10.00 -10.56
N SER A 259 -11.05 -10.57 -9.89
CA SER A 259 -10.54 -9.99 -8.65
C SER A 259 -10.07 -8.54 -8.87
N LYS A 260 -10.33 -7.69 -7.87
CA LYS A 260 -9.85 -6.30 -7.83
C LYS A 260 -8.56 -6.13 -7.03
N ILE A 261 -8.18 -7.16 -6.30
CA ILE A 261 -7.04 -7.17 -5.40
C ILE A 261 -6.30 -8.48 -5.60
N VAL A 262 -4.98 -8.44 -5.75
CA VAL A 262 -4.10 -9.59 -5.93
C VAL A 262 -2.92 -9.54 -4.97
N TRP A 263 -2.33 -10.71 -4.72
CA TRP A 263 -1.08 -10.84 -3.98
C TRP A 263 0.02 -9.98 -4.65
N PRO A 264 0.87 -9.26 -3.88
CA PRO A 264 1.85 -8.32 -4.42
C PRO A 264 3.04 -9.02 -5.12
N LEU A 265 3.02 -10.35 -5.21
CA LEU A 265 4.09 -11.15 -5.79
C LEU A 265 3.47 -12.24 -6.66
N ARG A 266 4.10 -12.56 -7.79
CA ARG A 266 3.64 -13.65 -8.66
C ARG A 266 3.71 -14.99 -7.92
N CYS A 267 2.73 -15.84 -8.16
CA CYS A 267 2.75 -17.23 -7.70
C CYS A 267 3.17 -18.15 -8.84
N ALA A 268 4.09 -19.07 -8.55
CA ALA A 268 4.45 -20.12 -9.48
C ALA A 268 3.33 -21.18 -9.59
N SER A 269 3.25 -21.89 -10.70
CA SER A 269 2.40 -23.07 -10.81
C SER A 269 2.92 -24.18 -9.88
N ARG A 270 2.01 -24.96 -9.31
CA ARG A 270 2.34 -26.21 -8.61
C ARG A 270 2.30 -27.41 -9.53
#